data_AF-A0A1T1H6W3-F1
#
_entry.id   AF-A0A1T1H6W3-F1
#
_cell.length_a   1.000
_cell.length_b   1.000
_cell.length_c   1.000
_cell.angle_alpha   90.00
_cell.angle_beta   90.00
_cell.angle_gamma   90.00
#
_symmetry.space_group_name_H-M   'P 1'
#
loop_
_entity.id
_entity.type
_entity.pdbx_description
1 polymer ?
#
loop_
_entity_poly.entity_id
_entity_poly.type
_entity_poly.pdbx_seq_one_letter_code
_entity_poly.pdbx_strand_id
1 'polypeptide(L)'
;MLKNLHDRNNMDHIIITRLKADDFGQPQTKDFDFYKERAVSQIQTAIHSIYKSTNQHEFTVAITQANAFIDAAINFEFIDLTEKAKWLDDVAKAMRAQLIEEYV
;
A
#
# COMPACT_ATOMS: atom_id res chain seq x y z
N MET A 1 -20.53 -8.50 -46.51
CA MET A 1 -20.53 -7.75 -45.24
C MET A 1 -20.11 -8.70 -44.11
N LEU A 2 -18.81 -8.91 -43.90
CA LEU A 2 -18.26 -9.69 -42.76
C LEU A 2 -16.88 -9.14 -42.41
N LYS A 3 -16.80 -7.89 -41.93
CA LYS A 3 -15.55 -7.24 -41.53
C LYS A 3 -15.29 -7.31 -40.01
N ASN A 4 -16.17 -7.97 -39.25
CA ASN A 4 -16.20 -7.88 -37.77
C ASN A 4 -15.83 -9.20 -37.04
N LEU A 5 -15.34 -10.22 -37.75
CA LEU A 5 -14.94 -11.50 -37.13
C LEU A 5 -13.43 -11.59 -36.82
N HIS A 6 -12.61 -10.70 -37.40
CA HIS A 6 -11.16 -10.75 -37.19
C HIS A 6 -10.72 -10.17 -35.83
N ASP A 7 -11.46 -9.21 -35.27
CA ASP A 7 -11.11 -8.56 -34.01
C ASP A 7 -11.34 -9.45 -32.77
N ARG A 8 -12.32 -10.35 -32.81
CA ARG A 8 -12.57 -11.27 -31.68
C ARG A 8 -11.43 -12.26 -31.49
N ASN A 9 -10.88 -12.76 -32.59
CA ASN A 9 -9.76 -13.70 -32.56
C ASN A 9 -8.53 -13.12 -31.87
N ASN A 10 -8.26 -11.82 -32.00
CA ASN A 10 -7.11 -11.19 -31.34
C ASN A 10 -7.30 -11.08 -29.83
N MET A 11 -8.49 -10.67 -29.37
CA MET A 11 -8.80 -10.61 -27.94
C MET A 11 -8.84 -12.01 -27.31
N ASP A 12 -9.50 -12.97 -27.96
CA ASP A 12 -9.56 -14.35 -27.50
C ASP A 12 -8.14 -14.97 -27.43
N HIS A 13 -7.29 -14.67 -28.42
CA HIS A 13 -5.90 -15.12 -28.43
C HIS A 13 -5.08 -14.48 -27.29
N ILE A 14 -5.25 -13.18 -27.02
CA ILE A 14 -4.58 -12.49 -25.91
C ILE A 14 -5.02 -13.09 -24.57
N ILE A 15 -6.32 -13.30 -24.38
CA ILE A 15 -6.87 -13.88 -23.15
C ILE A 15 -6.32 -15.30 -22.94
N ILE A 16 -6.40 -16.16 -23.97
CA ILE A 16 -5.91 -17.55 -23.87
C ILE A 16 -4.40 -17.58 -23.64
N THR A 17 -3.64 -16.72 -24.31
CA THR A 17 -2.18 -16.62 -24.14
C THR A 17 -1.85 -16.18 -22.72
N ARG A 18 -2.58 -15.22 -22.16
CA ARG A 18 -2.34 -14.76 -20.79
C ARG A 18 -2.74 -15.80 -19.76
N LEU A 19 -3.89 -16.48 -19.93
CA LEU A 19 -4.33 -17.56 -19.03
C LEU A 19 -3.36 -18.75 -18.99
N LYS A 20 -2.63 -18.98 -20.09
CA LYS A 20 -1.67 -20.09 -20.24
C LYS A 20 -0.22 -19.68 -20.00
N ALA A 21 0.05 -18.42 -19.70
CA ALA A 21 1.41 -17.97 -19.42
C ALA A 21 1.89 -18.58 -18.09
N ASP A 22 3.17 -18.94 -18.01
CA ASP A 22 3.74 -19.57 -16.79
C ASP A 22 3.67 -18.65 -15.57
N ASP A 23 3.63 -17.34 -15.81
CA ASP A 23 3.49 -16.29 -14.81
C ASP A 23 2.01 -15.88 -14.56
N PHE A 24 1.05 -16.61 -15.13
CA PHE A 24 -0.36 -16.31 -14.95
C PHE A 24 -0.80 -16.57 -13.51
N GLY A 25 -1.33 -15.53 -12.85
CA GLY A 25 -1.74 -15.60 -11.45
C GLY A 25 -0.57 -15.73 -10.47
N GLN A 26 0.67 -15.82 -10.97
CA GLN A 26 1.85 -15.69 -10.13
C GLN A 26 1.90 -14.24 -9.63
N PRO A 27 2.26 -13.99 -8.36
CA PRO A 27 2.73 -12.67 -7.96
C PRO A 27 3.76 -12.24 -9.00
N GLN A 28 3.64 -11.04 -9.56
CA GLN A 28 4.69 -10.56 -10.45
C GLN A 28 6.04 -10.77 -9.78
N THR A 29 7.07 -11.07 -10.56
CA THR A 29 8.49 -11.11 -10.16
C THR A 29 9.01 -9.73 -9.74
N LYS A 30 8.19 -8.97 -9.02
CA LYS A 30 8.62 -7.87 -8.22
C LYS A 30 9.35 -8.49 -7.05
N ASP A 31 10.63 -8.21 -7.01
CA ASP A 31 11.52 -8.71 -5.98
C ASP A 31 11.08 -8.19 -4.61
N PHE A 32 11.71 -8.77 -3.59
CA PHE A 32 11.55 -8.36 -2.21
C PHE A 32 11.71 -6.84 -2.03
N ASP A 33 12.64 -6.22 -2.76
CA ASP A 33 12.93 -4.79 -2.70
C ASP A 33 11.74 -3.94 -3.15
N PHE A 34 11.06 -4.30 -4.24
CA PHE A 34 9.84 -3.60 -4.66
C PHE A 34 8.77 -3.60 -3.56
N TYR A 35 8.53 -4.75 -2.92
CA TYR A 35 7.51 -4.85 -1.89
C TYR A 35 7.91 -4.10 -0.61
N LYS A 36 9.21 -4.13 -0.27
CA LYS A 36 9.78 -3.33 0.80
C LYS A 36 9.60 -1.83 0.55
N GLU A 37 9.95 -1.34 -0.64
CA GLU A 37 9.75 0.06 -1.02
C GLU A 37 8.29 0.48 -0.91
N ARG A 38 7.38 -0.38 -1.37
CA ARG A 38 5.95 -0.11 -1.29
C ARG A 38 5.44 -0.07 0.15
N ALA A 39 5.89 -0.99 1.00
CA ALA A 39 5.56 -0.99 2.43
C ALA A 39 6.05 0.29 3.11
N VAL A 40 7.31 0.69 2.86
CA VAL A 40 7.87 1.95 3.40
C VAL A 40 7.07 3.17 2.92
N SER A 41 6.71 3.22 1.64
CA SER A 41 5.91 4.31 1.09
C SER A 41 4.51 4.39 1.72
N GLN A 42 3.88 3.25 2.01
CA GLN A 42 2.60 3.20 2.70
C GLN A 42 2.69 3.71 4.15
N ILE A 43 3.74 3.33 4.88
CA ILE A 43 4.00 3.84 6.24
C ILE A 43 4.19 5.35 6.21
N GLN A 44 5.05 5.86 5.32
CA GLN A 44 5.30 7.29 5.17
C GLN A 44 4.04 8.08 4.84
N THR A 45 3.23 7.55 3.90
CA THR A 45 1.97 8.20 3.49
C THR A 45 0.98 8.25 4.64
N ALA A 46 0.84 7.16 5.41
CA ALA A 46 -0.06 7.14 6.56
C ALA A 46 0.39 8.11 7.67
N ILE A 47 1.70 8.16 7.97
CA ILE A 47 2.26 9.14 8.93
C ILE A 47 2.00 10.58 8.43
N HIS A 48 2.17 10.85 7.14
CA HIS A 48 1.86 12.16 6.57
C HIS A 48 0.38 12.53 6.70
N SER A 49 -0.51 11.54 6.56
CA SER A 49 -1.95 11.74 6.78
C SER A 49 -2.27 12.10 8.22
N ILE A 50 -1.50 11.65 9.22
CA ILE A 50 -1.66 12.08 10.63
C ILE A 50 -1.47 13.60 10.73
N TYR A 51 -0.39 14.13 10.15
CA TYR A 51 -0.12 15.57 10.14
C TYR A 51 -1.16 16.39 9.38
N LYS A 52 -1.77 15.81 8.34
CA LYS A 52 -2.74 16.50 7.47
C LYS A 52 -4.20 16.33 7.88
N SER A 53 -4.46 15.51 8.88
CA SER A 53 -5.83 15.25 9.33
C SER A 53 -6.50 16.54 9.79
N THR A 54 -7.73 16.77 9.33
CA THR A 54 -8.48 18.00 9.61
C THR A 54 -9.55 17.81 10.68
N ASN A 55 -9.83 16.56 11.03
CA ASN A 55 -10.81 16.17 12.03
C ASN A 55 -10.39 14.89 12.75
N GLN A 56 -11.06 14.62 13.88
CA GLN A 56 -10.72 13.51 14.76
C GLN A 56 -10.87 12.13 14.09
N HIS A 57 -11.82 11.98 13.17
CA HIS A 57 -12.03 10.73 12.47
C HIS A 57 -10.86 10.42 11.53
N GLU A 58 -10.47 11.38 10.67
CA GLU A 58 -9.31 11.26 9.78
C GLU A 58 -8.04 10.95 10.56
N PHE A 59 -7.84 11.63 11.68
CA PHE A 59 -6.68 11.44 12.55
C PHE A 59 -6.60 10.02 13.10
N THR A 60 -7.72 9.52 13.65
CA THR A 60 -7.81 8.17 14.21
C THR A 60 -7.58 7.11 13.13
N VAL A 61 -8.14 7.32 11.92
CA VAL A 61 -7.94 6.42 10.78
C VAL A 61 -6.47 6.42 10.35
N ALA A 62 -5.83 7.58 10.23
CA ALA A 62 -4.44 7.70 9.82
C ALA A 62 -3.48 7.02 10.82
N ILE A 63 -3.70 7.18 12.13
CA ILE A 63 -2.93 6.48 13.16
C ILE A 63 -3.10 4.96 13.02
N THR A 64 -4.35 4.50 12.90
CA THR A 64 -4.64 3.07 12.77
C THR A 64 -3.98 2.48 11.53
N GLN A 65 -4.05 3.19 10.39
CA GLN A 65 -3.40 2.78 9.15
C GLN A 65 -1.88 2.73 9.28
N ALA A 66 -1.26 3.74 9.89
CA ALA A 66 0.19 3.77 10.08
C ALA A 66 0.66 2.57 10.90
N ASN A 67 0.00 2.28 12.02
CA ASN A 67 0.32 1.12 12.85
C ASN A 67 0.11 -0.21 12.11
N ALA A 68 -1.01 -0.35 11.37
CA ALA A 68 -1.28 -1.55 10.60
C ALA A 68 -0.24 -1.79 9.48
N PHE A 69 0.24 -0.74 8.81
CA PHE A 69 1.29 -0.86 7.81
C PHE A 69 2.65 -1.21 8.42
N ILE A 70 2.99 -0.67 9.59
CA ILE A 70 4.21 -1.04 10.33
C ILE A 70 4.16 -2.51 10.74
N ASP A 71 3.02 -2.96 11.29
CA ASP A 71 2.83 -4.36 11.69
C ASP A 71 2.86 -5.31 10.48
N ALA A 72 2.26 -4.93 9.36
CA ALA A 72 2.38 -5.71 8.13
C ALA A 72 3.84 -5.78 7.65
N ALA A 73 4.57 -4.66 7.66
CA ALA A 73 5.95 -4.60 7.19
C ALA A 73 6.90 -5.48 8.02
N ILE A 74 6.73 -5.55 9.35
CA ILE A 74 7.53 -6.47 10.19
C ILE A 74 7.12 -7.93 9.98
N ASN A 75 5.83 -8.22 9.81
CA ASN A 75 5.34 -9.60 9.61
C ASN A 75 5.77 -10.20 8.27
N PHE A 76 5.97 -9.36 7.25
CA PHE A 76 6.54 -9.77 5.96
C PHE A 76 8.06 -9.59 5.89
N GLU A 77 8.71 -9.29 7.02
CA GLU A 77 10.16 -9.12 7.14
C GLU A 77 10.75 -8.02 6.23
N PHE A 78 9.92 -7.09 5.74
CA PHE A 78 10.37 -5.96 4.92
C PHE A 78 11.19 -4.96 5.72
N ILE A 79 10.92 -4.87 7.03
CA ILE A 79 11.68 -4.06 7.99
C ILE A 79 12.12 -4.92 9.16
N ASP A 80 13.12 -4.46 9.91
CA ASP A 80 13.54 -5.08 11.16
C ASP A 80 12.93 -4.41 12.41
N LEU A 81 13.25 -4.94 13.60
CA LEU A 81 12.77 -4.40 14.89
C LEU A 81 13.27 -2.97 15.18
N THR A 82 14.47 -2.63 14.70
CA THR A 82 15.06 -1.29 14.87
C THR A 82 14.31 -0.28 14.00
N GLU A 83 14.05 -0.64 12.74
CA GLU A 83 13.22 0.14 11.82
C GLU A 83 11.79 0.28 12.35
N LYS A 84 11.19 -0.79 12.87
CA LYS A 84 9.87 -0.74 13.53
C LYS A 84 9.84 0.27 14.67
N ALA A 85 10.84 0.25 15.56
CA ALA A 85 10.92 1.19 16.68
C ALA A 85 11.00 2.65 16.19
N LYS A 86 11.78 2.91 15.14
CA LYS A 86 11.88 4.24 14.53
C LYS A 86 10.55 4.70 13.94
N TRP A 87 9.85 3.83 13.21
CA TRP A 87 8.55 4.17 12.63
C TRP A 87 7.49 4.47 13.70
N LEU A 88 7.49 3.72 14.80
CA LEU A 88 6.59 3.98 15.94
C LEU A 88 6.89 5.32 16.62
N ASP A 89 8.17 5.70 16.73
CA ASP A 89 8.55 7.02 17.24
C ASP A 89 8.10 8.15 16.29
N ASP A 90 8.20 7.95 14.97
CA ASP A 90 7.73 8.91 13.97
C ASP A 90 6.20 9.06 13.99
N VAL A 91 5.45 7.97 14.19
CA VAL A 91 4.00 8.02 14.46
C VAL A 91 3.72 8.84 15.71
N ALA A 92 4.42 8.57 16.82
CA ALA A 92 4.21 9.27 18.08
C ALA A 92 4.54 10.77 17.98
N LYS A 93 5.58 11.14 17.21
CA LYS A 93 5.89 12.54 16.89
C LYS A 93 4.76 13.19 16.09
N ALA A 94 4.25 12.52 15.06
CA ALA A 94 3.15 13.03 14.25
C ALA A 94 1.88 13.26 15.07
N MET A 95 1.56 12.32 15.96
CA MET A 95 0.43 12.45 16.88
C MET A 95 0.57 13.66 17.80
N ARG A 96 1.77 13.88 18.38
CA ARG A 96 2.01 15.01 19.30
C ARG A 96 2.03 16.37 18.61
N ALA A 97 2.40 16.41 17.33
CA ALA A 97 2.44 17.65 16.55
C ALA A 97 1.05 18.11 16.09
N GLN A 98 0.07 17.21 16.07
CA GLN A 98 -1.26 17.52 15.58
C GLN A 98 -2.08 18.30 16.63
N LEU A 99 -2.77 19.35 16.18
CA LEU A 99 -3.53 20.30 17.01
C LEU A 99 -5.03 20.28 16.66
N ILE A 100 -5.58 19.12 16.27
CA ILE A 100 -7.00 19.02 15.91
C ILE A 100 -7.83 19.46 17.12
N GLU A 101 -8.52 20.59 16.96
CA GLU A 101 -9.45 21.11 17.93
C GLU A 101 -10.73 20.25 17.86
N GLU A 102 -11.12 19.64 18.98
CA GLU A 102 -12.47 19.14 19.13
C GLU A 102 -13.42 20.35 19.17
N TYR A 103 -14.24 20.51 18.13
CA TYR A 103 -15.44 21.32 18.26
C TYR A 103 -16.39 20.56 19.19
N VAL A 104 -16.36 20.92 20.48
CA VAL A 104 -17.31 20.50 21.51
C VAL A 104 -18.61 21.28 21.35
#